data_AF-A0A411HR76-F1
#
_entry.id   AF-A0A411HR76-F1
#
_cell.length_a   1.000
_cell.length_b   1.000
_cell.length_c   1.000
_cell.angle_alpha   90.00
_cell.angle_beta   90.00
_cell.angle_gamma   90.00
#
_symmetry.space_group_name_H-M   'P 1'
#
loop_
_entity.id
_entity.type
_entity.pdbx_description
1 polymer ?
#
loop_
_entity_poly.entity_id
_entity_poly.type
_entity_poly.pdbx_seq_one_letter_code
_entity_poly.pdbx_strand_id
1 'polypeptide(L)'
;NLDAIFHALKRLVLNLVELLLDLRACMLVCAKVNHTKNVLFKIKIDPQNEEVRNLIMVAVFKLMHDKLEFTAYDLFNMDFEFIFSMFASITTYLLIFLQFDIDAAKTRYAVMKANLTQFQGEF
;
A
#
# COMPACT_ATOMS: atom_id res chain seq x y z
N ASN A 1 -10.78 16.97 -21.42
CA ASN A 1 -9.69 16.31 -22.15
C ASN A 1 -9.59 14.87 -21.63
N LEU A 2 -10.39 13.96 -22.20
CA LEU A 2 -10.64 12.62 -21.66
C LEU A 2 -9.41 11.71 -21.74
N ASP A 3 -8.60 11.89 -22.79
CA ASP A 3 -7.38 11.12 -23.03
C ASP A 3 -6.30 11.37 -21.96
N ALA A 4 -6.18 12.62 -21.49
CA ALA A 4 -5.25 12.97 -20.42
C ALA A 4 -5.61 12.27 -19.09
N ILE A 5 -6.90 12.18 -18.79
CA ILE A 5 -7.41 11.48 -17.59
C ILE A 5 -7.14 9.98 -17.71
N PHE A 6 -7.40 9.40 -18.88
CA PHE A 6 -7.13 7.98 -19.12
C PHE A 6 -5.63 7.66 -18.99
N HIS A 7 -4.75 8.51 -19.52
CA HIS A 7 -3.30 8.38 -19.35
C HIS A 7 -2.86 8.48 -17.89
N ALA A 8 -3.44 9.40 -17.12
CA ALA A 8 -3.14 9.57 -15.71
C ALA A 8 -3.60 8.34 -14.89
N LEU A 9 -4.82 7.85 -15.13
CA LEU A 9 -5.35 6.66 -14.48
C LEU A 9 -4.52 5.41 -14.80
N LYS A 10 -4.16 5.21 -16.07
CA LYS A 10 -3.31 4.08 -16.47
C LYS A 10 -1.96 4.12 -15.75
N ARG A 11 -1.33 5.31 -15.64
CA ARG A 11 -0.06 5.47 -14.94
C ARG A 11 -0.19 5.19 -13.43
N LEU A 12 -1.28 5.65 -12.82
CA LEU A 12 -1.57 5.38 -11.41
C LEU A 12 -1.72 3.86 -11.16
N VAL A 13 -2.51 3.18 -11.98
CA VAL A 13 -2.75 1.72 -11.84
C VAL A 13 -1.46 0.92 -12.04
N LEU A 14 -0.64 1.27 -13.03
CA LEU A 14 0.63 0.58 -13.27
C LEU A 14 1.58 0.71 -12.07
N ASN A 15 1.72 1.91 -11.52
CA ASN A 15 2.57 2.13 -10.35
C ASN A 15 2.07 1.36 -9.10
N LEU A 16 0.75 1.28 -8.92
CA LEU A 16 0.16 0.48 -7.83
C LEU A 16 0.41 -1.01 -8.00
N VAL A 17 0.33 -1.54 -9.22
CA VAL A 17 0.60 -2.95 -9.52
C VAL A 17 2.08 -3.27 -9.29
N GLU A 18 2.99 -2.41 -9.73
CA GLU A 18 4.43 -2.57 -9.51
C GLU A 18 4.77 -2.61 -8.01
N LEU A 19 4.25 -1.66 -7.24
CA LEU A 19 4.40 -1.64 -5.78
C LEU A 19 3.85 -2.92 -5.11
N LEU A 20 2.70 -3.43 -5.58
CA LEU A 20 2.10 -4.67 -5.07
C LEU A 20 2.96 -5.90 -5.37
N LEU A 21 3.60 -5.96 -6.55
CA LEU A 21 4.49 -7.05 -6.94
C LEU A 21 5.77 -7.05 -6.10
N ASP A 22 6.37 -5.88 -5.88
CA ASP A 22 7.56 -5.73 -5.03
C ASP A 22 7.24 -6.11 -3.58
N LEU A 23 6.09 -5.70 -3.05
CA LEU A 23 5.65 -6.11 -1.72
C LEU A 23 5.44 -7.63 -1.63
N ARG A 24 4.83 -8.25 -2.66
CA ARG A 24 4.65 -9.70 -2.70
C ARG A 24 5.99 -10.45 -2.67
N ALA A 25 6.97 -9.97 -3.42
CA ALA A 25 8.32 -10.54 -3.42
C ALA A 25 8.95 -10.42 -2.02
N CYS A 26 8.86 -9.25 -1.40
CA CYS A 26 9.31 -9.01 -0.03
C CYS A 26 8.68 -9.98 0.97
N MET A 27 7.35 -10.12 0.94
CA MET A 27 6.61 -11.04 1.81
C MET A 27 7.00 -12.50 1.61
N LEU A 28 7.22 -12.94 0.37
CA LEU A 28 7.68 -14.29 0.07
C LEU A 28 9.07 -14.55 0.66
N VAL A 29 9.98 -13.58 0.59
CA VAL A 29 11.30 -13.68 1.20
C VAL A 29 11.17 -13.79 2.72
N CYS A 30 10.36 -12.94 3.37
CA CYS A 30 10.12 -13.00 4.81
C CYS A 30 9.53 -14.37 5.23
N ALA A 31 8.57 -14.90 4.47
CA ALA A 31 7.98 -16.21 4.73
C ALA A 31 9.00 -17.34 4.58
N LYS A 32 9.81 -17.30 3.51
CA LYS A 32 10.87 -18.28 3.25
C LYS A 32 11.95 -18.26 4.34
N VAL A 33 12.37 -17.07 4.77
CA VAL A 33 13.35 -16.88 5.84
C VAL A 33 12.82 -17.44 7.17
N ASN A 34 11.55 -17.15 7.51
CA ASN A 34 10.92 -17.72 8.71
C ASN A 34 10.82 -19.24 8.66
N HIS A 35 10.53 -19.81 7.48
CA HIS A 35 10.55 -21.26 7.28
C HIS A 35 11.96 -21.84 7.44
N THR A 36 12.97 -21.22 6.82
CA THR A 36 14.38 -21.62 6.94
C THR A 36 14.83 -21.59 8.40
N LYS A 37 14.49 -20.55 9.17
CA LYS A 37 14.78 -20.46 10.60
C LYS A 37 14.23 -21.67 11.38
N ASN A 38 12.98 -22.06 11.11
CA ASN A 38 12.34 -23.18 11.78
C ASN A 38 12.99 -24.54 11.41
N VAL A 39 13.38 -24.70 10.15
CA VAL A 39 14.13 -25.89 9.70
C VAL A 39 15.51 -25.94 10.37
N LEU A 40 16.23 -24.82 10.36
CA LEU A 40 17.59 -24.72 10.91
C LEU A 40 17.61 -25.02 12.41
N PHE A 41 16.57 -24.60 13.15
CA PHE A 41 16.40 -24.91 14.58
C PHE A 41 16.14 -26.40 14.87
N LYS A 42 15.60 -27.15 13.90
CA LYS A 42 15.24 -28.56 14.04
C LYS A 42 16.35 -29.52 13.64
N ILE A 43 17.43 -29.03 13.03
CA ILE A 43 18.57 -29.87 12.64
C ILE A 43 19.29 -30.33 13.91
N LYS A 44 19.33 -31.64 14.13
CA LYS A 44 20.19 -32.25 15.15
C LYS A 44 21.63 -32.23 14.65
N ILE A 45 22.44 -31.35 15.22
CA ILE A 45 23.87 -31.26 14.91
C ILE A 45 24.61 -32.20 15.85
N ASP A 46 25.60 -32.92 15.31
CA ASP A 46 26.51 -33.75 16.09
C ASP A 46 27.20 -32.87 17.16
N PRO A 47 27.07 -33.18 18.46
CA PRO A 47 27.67 -32.39 19.53
C PRO A 47 29.20 -32.30 19.46
N GLN A 48 29.87 -33.17 18.69
CA GLN A 48 31.32 -33.13 18.49
C GLN A 48 31.79 -32.08 17.47
N ASN A 49 30.87 -31.53 16.66
CA ASN A 49 31.20 -30.49 15.68
C ASN A 49 30.78 -29.10 16.17
N GLU A 50 31.54 -28.59 17.12
CA GLU A 50 31.28 -27.32 17.82
C GLU A 50 31.29 -26.11 16.86
N GLU A 51 32.16 -26.12 15.85
CA GLU A 51 32.23 -25.06 14.83
C GLU A 51 30.94 -24.94 14.03
N VAL A 52 30.42 -26.07 13.52
CA VAL A 52 29.16 -26.12 12.76
C VAL A 52 27.97 -25.73 13.63
N ARG A 53 27.97 -26.17 14.90
CA ARG A 53 26.94 -25.79 15.88
C ARG A 53 26.93 -24.29 16.14
N ASN A 54 28.10 -23.67 16.37
CA ASN A 54 28.20 -22.24 16.62
C ASN A 54 27.80 -21.42 15.39
N LEU A 55 28.21 -21.85 14.19
CA LEU A 55 27.81 -21.19 12.94
C LEU A 55 26.28 -21.19 12.76
N ILE A 56 25.64 -22.35 12.97
CA ILE A 56 24.18 -22.47 12.87
C ILE A 56 23.49 -21.65 13.95
N MET A 57 23.98 -21.68 15.19
CA MET A 57 23.38 -20.91 16.28
C MET A 57 23.45 -19.41 16.00
N VAL A 58 24.59 -18.89 15.51
CA VAL A 58 24.76 -17.48 15.10
C VAL A 58 23.82 -17.12 13.94
N ALA A 59 23.66 -18.00 12.95
CA ALA A 59 22.74 -17.79 11.84
C ALA A 59 21.28 -17.73 12.30
N VAL A 60 20.84 -18.67 13.15
CA VAL A 60 19.52 -18.65 13.78
C VAL A 60 19.31 -17.37 14.59
N PHE A 61 20.31 -16.99 15.40
CA PHE A 61 20.23 -15.80 16.26
C PHE A 61 20.07 -14.52 15.44
N LYS A 62 20.84 -14.38 14.36
CA LYS A 62 20.69 -13.27 13.39
C LYS A 62 19.29 -13.26 12.77
N LEU A 63 18.79 -14.41 12.32
CA LEU A 63 17.44 -14.53 11.76
C LEU A 63 16.30 -14.34 12.78
N MET A 64 16.59 -14.46 14.08
CA MET A 64 15.64 -14.21 15.16
C MET A 64 15.61 -12.75 15.59
N HIS A 65 16.78 -12.11 15.66
CA HIS A 65 16.93 -10.76 16.18
C HIS A 65 16.70 -9.71 15.09
N ASP A 66 17.22 -9.95 13.89
CA ASP A 66 17.02 -9.09 12.71
C ASP A 66 15.91 -9.69 11.87
N LYS A 67 14.67 -9.51 12.33
CA LYS A 67 13.50 -9.88 11.55
C LYS A 67 13.59 -9.09 10.25
N LEU A 68 13.63 -9.80 9.12
CA LEU A 68 13.73 -9.16 7.82
C LEU A 68 12.45 -8.34 7.58
N GLU A 69 12.55 -7.05 7.83
CA GLU A 69 11.50 -6.06 7.60
C GLU A 69 11.95 -5.22 6.41
N PHE A 70 11.14 -5.17 5.37
CA PHE A 70 11.41 -4.31 4.23
C PHE A 70 10.93 -2.92 4.61
N THR A 71 11.84 -1.98 4.78
CA THR A 71 11.50 -0.58 5.03
C THR A 71 11.62 0.22 3.73
N ALA A 72 10.67 1.11 3.49
CA ALA A 72 10.80 2.12 2.45
C ALA A 72 11.57 3.31 3.04
N TYR A 73 12.85 3.43 2.71
CA TYR A 73 13.72 4.52 3.19
C TYR A 73 13.74 4.69 4.72
N ASP A 74 13.58 3.60 5.50
CA ASP A 74 13.41 3.61 6.97
C ASP A 74 12.26 4.49 7.50
N LEU A 75 11.38 4.95 6.62
CA LEU A 75 10.27 5.84 6.97
C LEU A 75 9.03 5.02 7.34
N PHE A 76 8.82 3.91 6.65
CA PHE A 76 7.67 3.01 6.85
C PHE A 76 8.08 1.55 6.60
N ASN A 77 7.54 0.64 7.40
CA ASN A 77 7.56 -0.78 7.06
C ASN A 77 6.65 -1.00 5.85
N MET A 78 7.18 -1.63 4.81
CA MET A 78 6.43 -2.12 3.66
C MET A 78 5.64 -3.35 4.11
N ASP A 79 4.45 -3.12 4.65
CA ASP A 79 3.51 -4.15 5.06
C ASP A 79 2.12 -3.94 4.41
N PHE A 80 1.21 -4.88 4.63
CA PHE A 80 -0.17 -4.79 4.10
C PHE A 80 -0.94 -3.61 4.69
N GLU A 81 -0.58 -3.17 5.90
CA GLU A 81 -1.22 -2.04 6.58
C GLU A 81 -0.84 -0.72 5.90
N PHE A 82 0.42 -0.56 5.48
CA PHE A 82 0.89 0.56 4.68
C PHE A 82 0.12 0.66 3.36
N ILE A 83 0.00 -0.43 2.60
CA ILE A 83 -0.76 -0.42 1.35
C ILE A 83 -2.23 -0.10 1.59
N PHE A 84 -2.86 -0.71 2.59
CA PHE A 84 -4.25 -0.44 2.93
C PHE A 84 -4.47 1.03 3.28
N SER A 85 -3.57 1.63 4.08
CA SER A 85 -3.62 3.05 4.44
C SER A 85 -3.46 3.96 3.22
N MET A 86 -2.61 3.60 2.26
CA MET A 86 -2.41 4.34 1.01
C MET A 86 -3.70 4.32 0.16
N PHE A 87 -4.32 3.15 -0.04
CA PHE A 87 -5.60 3.05 -0.75
C PHE A 87 -6.73 3.80 -0.03
N ALA A 88 -6.78 3.73 1.30
CA ALA A 88 -7.75 4.47 2.10
C ALA A 88 -7.58 5.99 1.93
N SER A 89 -6.33 6.47 1.93
CA SER A 89 -6.01 7.88 1.70
C SER A 89 -6.42 8.34 0.30
N ILE A 90 -6.05 7.59 -0.75
CA ILE A 90 -6.45 7.88 -2.13
C ILE A 90 -7.99 7.94 -2.23
N THR A 91 -8.69 6.97 -1.66
CA THR A 91 -10.16 6.93 -1.66
C THR A 91 -10.76 8.14 -0.95
N THR A 92 -10.18 8.55 0.18
CA THR A 92 -10.62 9.73 0.92
C THR A 92 -10.48 11.00 0.09
N TYR A 93 -9.35 11.19 -0.58
CA TYR A 93 -9.16 12.34 -1.48
C TYR A 93 -10.14 12.33 -2.65
N LEU A 94 -10.39 11.18 -3.26
CA LEU A 94 -11.37 11.05 -4.35
C LEU A 94 -12.78 11.41 -3.87
N LEU A 95 -13.18 10.95 -2.68
CA LEU A 95 -14.48 11.30 -2.11
C LEU A 95 -14.60 12.80 -1.83
N ILE A 96 -13.56 13.42 -1.28
CA ILE A 96 -13.52 14.86 -1.03
C ILE A 96 -13.69 15.65 -2.34
N PHE A 97 -12.96 15.28 -3.39
CA PHE A 97 -13.12 15.93 -4.70
C PHE A 97 -14.50 15.73 -5.30
N LEU A 98 -15.04 14.51 -5.22
CA LEU A 98 -16.38 14.23 -5.71
C LEU A 98 -17.44 15.07 -4.97
N GLN A 99 -17.28 15.24 -3.66
CA GLN A 99 -18.17 16.08 -2.87
C GLN A 99 -18.13 17.54 -3.32
N PHE A 100 -16.93 18.10 -3.56
CA PHE A 100 -16.80 19.46 -4.08
C PHE A 100 -17.45 19.65 -5.46
N ASP A 101 -17.30 18.67 -6.36
CA ASP A 101 -17.93 18.73 -7.69
C ASP A 101 -19.46 18.70 -7.61
N ILE A 102 -20.01 17.84 -6.75
CA ILE A 102 -21.46 17.75 -6.51
C ILE A 102 -22.00 19.06 -5.94
N ASP A 103 -21.33 19.65 -4.96
CA ASP A 103 -21.78 20.88 -4.33
C ASP A 103 -21.70 22.07 -5.30
N ALA A 104 -20.65 22.15 -6.11
CA ALA A 104 -20.57 23.13 -7.19
C ALA A 104 -21.70 22.99 -8.21
N ALA A 105 -22.06 21.74 -8.59
CA ALA A 105 -23.17 21.48 -9.50
C ALA A 105 -24.53 21.88 -8.91
N LYS A 106 -24.77 21.58 -7.63
CA LYS A 106 -25.98 22.00 -6.90
C LYS A 106 -26.12 23.52 -6.86
N THR A 107 -25.04 24.23 -6.56
CA THR A 107 -25.05 25.71 -6.55
C THR A 107 -25.43 26.28 -7.91
N ARG A 108 -24.86 25.75 -9.00
CA ARG A 108 -25.21 26.18 -10.38
C ARG A 108 -26.68 25.95 -10.69
N TYR A 109 -27.22 24.79 -10.31
CA TYR A 109 -28.64 24.48 -10.50
C TYR A 109 -29.55 25.43 -9.69
N ALA A 110 -29.20 25.72 -8.43
CA ALA A 110 -29.95 26.63 -7.59
C ALA A 110 -30.01 28.05 -8.19
N VAL A 111 -28.89 28.57 -8.69
CA VAL A 111 -28.83 29.88 -9.36
C VAL A 111 -29.68 29.90 -10.63
N MET A 112 -29.57 28.86 -11.46
CA MET A 112 -30.34 28.76 -12.71
C MET A 112 -31.85 28.69 -12.43
N LYS A 113 -32.26 27.96 -11.39
CA LYS A 113 -33.67 27.89 -10.95
C LYS A 113 -34.18 29.24 -10.45
N ALA A 114 -33.38 29.97 -9.65
CA ALA A 114 -33.75 31.29 -9.14
C ALA A 114 -33.97 32.31 -10.27
N ASN A 115 -33.10 32.31 -11.28
CA ASN A 115 -33.25 33.18 -12.45
C ASN A 115 -34.53 32.88 -13.23
N LEU A 116 -34.86 31.61 -13.46
CA LEU A 116 -36.09 31.20 -14.17
C LEU A 116 -37.37 31.65 -13.45
N THR A 117 -37.38 31.61 -12.12
CA THR A 117 -38.52 32.08 -11.33
C THR A 117 -38.71 33.60 -11.36
N GLN A 118 -37.63 34.37 -11.52
CA GLN A 118 -37.75 35.83 -11.68
C GLN A 118 -38.36 36.21 -13.04
N PHE A 119 -37.97 35.53 -14.12
CA PHE A 119 -38.54 35.77 -15.46
C PHE A 119 -40.03 35.40 -15.57
N GLN A 120 -40.53 34.49 -14.73
CA GLN A 120 -41.95 34.14 -14.69
C GLN A 120 -42.81 35.12 -13.88
N GLY A 121 -42.19 36.01 -13.07
CA GLY A 121 -42.89 37.00 -12.25
C GLY A 121 -43.01 38.40 -12.89
N GLU A 122 -42.47 38.60 -14.09
CA GLU A 122 -42.47 39.89 -14.81
C GLU A 122 -43.55 40.00 -15.92
N PHE A 123 -44.52 39.07 -15.97
CA PHE A 123 -45.71 39.14 -16.84
C PHE A 123 -47.01 39.13 -16.04
#